data_AF-A0A7K9PEA7-F1
#
_entry.id   AF-A0A7K9PEA7-F1
#
_cell.length_a   1.000
_cell.length_b   1.000
_cell.length_c   1.000
_cell.angle_alpha   90.00
_cell.angle_beta   90.00
_cell.angle_gamma   90.00
#
_symmetry.space_group_name_H-M   'P 1'
#
loop_
_entity.id
_entity.type
_entity.pdbx_description
1 polymer ?
#
loop_
_entity_poly.entity_id
_entity_poly.type
_entity_poly.pdbx_seq_one_letter_code
_entity_poly.pdbx_strand_id
1 'polypeptide(L)'
;TSTMIQFSWKPEGGTGDSPYTVRLLGKSGEREERMLNETSTAFENLLAGHQYQISVDVSTCSKNVSTSLTVQTAAEVYSGTTRITNEDFNPAYQNKSSTEFMEFETKFIKEITKHLPLKIQELKNGTKMRIVINSIEEGSVIVLFDIVFDVDQNITKPEVSDAFTEALNRSTVFEIDLKKTVVEAKNSCQPGLNDCDQNAACTAEGATYSCQCNKGFTDKSPQVPGRVCQQDPPSRQTTPVPPDTSTTGFTGSTSYSVFTTPFTSAPCMPVSVEVQNVAAEEIQLSWTSGSNGSLYNISVMDGNHKINETTTKETEAVFKHLLPGHVYTISVAVLSCAENNHTSVTVRTDPASCFKRTEFCLAESTGCSDLKDIVCFKNQALACSVRFKSQTFSNTLYNSESEDYKTAAERIKKVVVGGMRTELNNDRFDIVVLGFRNGSVAVDFLSLLPKEEPVDVDLIQTSLSKIISNKFGDQTEVRVQCK
;
A
#
# COMPACT_ATOMS: atom_id res chain seq x y z
N THR A 1 -30.56 7.06 -27.10
CA THR A 1 -31.20 6.28 -26.02
C THR A 1 -30.11 5.48 -25.31
N SER A 2 -30.42 4.39 -24.60
CA SER A 2 -29.41 3.46 -24.09
C SER A 2 -28.73 2.63 -25.18
N THR A 3 -29.48 2.23 -26.21
CA THR A 3 -29.02 1.26 -27.23
C THR A 3 -28.92 1.83 -28.65
N MET A 4 -29.29 3.10 -28.86
CA MET A 4 -29.25 3.76 -30.17
C MET A 4 -28.69 5.18 -30.07
N ILE A 5 -27.83 5.55 -31.03
CA ILE A 5 -27.41 6.93 -31.31
C ILE A 5 -27.92 7.29 -32.71
N GLN A 6 -28.87 8.23 -32.80
CA GLN A 6 -29.40 8.80 -34.04
C GLN A 6 -28.97 10.26 -34.14
N PHE A 7 -28.51 10.70 -35.32
CA PHE A 7 -28.05 12.07 -35.54
C PHE A 7 -28.19 12.52 -37.00
N SER A 8 -28.03 13.82 -37.21
CA SER A 8 -28.01 14.46 -38.53
C SER A 8 -26.98 15.57 -38.57
N TRP A 9 -26.49 15.90 -39.77
CA TRP A 9 -25.48 16.94 -40.01
C TRP A 9 -25.92 17.91 -41.10
N LYS A 10 -25.25 19.06 -41.18
CA LYS A 10 -25.42 20.04 -42.25
C LYS A 10 -24.19 19.99 -43.16
N PRO A 11 -24.33 19.94 -44.49
CA PRO A 11 -23.20 20.08 -45.40
C PRO A 11 -22.58 21.47 -45.29
N GLU A 12 -21.27 21.57 -45.08
CA GLU A 12 -20.53 22.85 -45.11
C GLU A 12 -20.13 23.29 -46.54
N GLY A 13 -20.55 22.54 -47.55
CA GLY A 13 -20.31 22.81 -48.96
C GLY A 13 -20.23 21.53 -49.79
N GLY A 14 -20.56 21.62 -51.07
CA GLY A 14 -20.64 20.48 -51.99
C GLY A 14 -22.05 20.28 -52.54
N THR A 15 -22.16 20.05 -53.85
CA THR A 15 -23.43 19.84 -54.56
C THR A 15 -23.67 18.35 -54.81
N GLY A 16 -24.71 17.80 -54.20
CA GLY A 16 -25.36 16.54 -54.61
C GLY A 16 -24.60 15.23 -54.32
N ASP A 17 -23.43 15.05 -54.92
CA ASP A 17 -22.97 13.72 -55.36
C ASP A 17 -21.76 13.14 -54.58
N SER A 18 -21.30 13.80 -53.53
CA SER A 18 -20.21 13.29 -52.69
C SER A 18 -20.75 12.48 -51.50
N PRO A 19 -20.47 11.16 -51.40
CA PRO A 19 -20.91 10.35 -50.26
C PRO A 19 -20.16 10.75 -48.98
N TYR A 20 -20.88 10.71 -47.86
CA TYR A 20 -20.33 10.85 -46.51
C TYR A 20 -19.85 9.48 -46.02
N THR A 21 -18.62 9.41 -45.53
CA THR A 21 -18.16 8.26 -44.73
C THR A 21 -18.44 8.57 -43.27
N VAL A 22 -19.37 7.83 -42.68
CA VAL A 22 -19.78 8.00 -41.29
C VAL A 22 -19.23 6.86 -40.45
N ARG A 23 -18.60 7.18 -39.32
CA ARG A 23 -17.96 6.22 -38.42
C ARG A 23 -18.54 6.35 -37.02
N LEU A 24 -18.62 5.22 -36.32
CA LEU A 24 -18.84 5.13 -34.88
C LEU A 24 -17.63 4.42 -34.28
N LEU A 25 -16.98 5.04 -33.29
CA LEU A 25 -15.84 4.48 -32.58
C LEU A 25 -16.13 4.37 -31.07
N GLY A 26 -16.14 3.16 -30.54
CA GLY A 26 -16.22 2.90 -29.10
C GLY A 26 -14.82 2.88 -28.45
N LYS A 27 -14.73 3.24 -27.16
CA LYS A 27 -13.46 3.20 -26.39
C LYS A 27 -12.80 1.82 -26.33
N SER A 28 -13.58 0.76 -26.54
CA SER A 28 -13.19 -0.64 -26.67
C SER A 28 -12.49 -1.01 -27.98
N GLY A 29 -12.47 -0.12 -28.97
CA GLY A 29 -12.03 -0.42 -30.34
C GLY A 29 -13.15 -0.92 -31.27
N GLU A 30 -14.40 -0.99 -30.78
CA GLU A 30 -15.59 -1.11 -31.62
C GLU A 30 -15.56 -0.04 -32.74
N ARG A 31 -15.64 -0.47 -34.00
CA ARG A 31 -15.70 0.42 -35.17
C ARG A 31 -16.78 -0.04 -36.15
N GLU A 32 -17.83 0.76 -36.29
CA GLU A 32 -18.68 0.70 -37.48
C GLU A 32 -18.29 1.81 -38.47
N GLU A 33 -18.47 1.53 -39.76
CA GLU A 33 -18.25 2.48 -40.86
C GLU A 33 -19.31 2.27 -41.93
N ARG A 34 -19.96 3.36 -42.36
CA ARG A 34 -21.06 3.36 -43.33
C ARG A 34 -20.84 4.48 -44.34
N MET A 35 -21.01 4.21 -45.63
CA MET A 35 -21.03 5.24 -46.67
C MET A 35 -22.47 5.60 -47.01
N LEU A 36 -22.81 6.88 -46.97
CA LEU A 36 -24.19 7.38 -47.06
C LEU A 36 -24.27 8.61 -47.96
N ASN A 37 -25.34 8.72 -48.75
CA ASN A 37 -25.65 9.93 -49.52
C ASN A 37 -26.61 10.88 -48.77
N GLU A 38 -27.22 10.39 -47.70
CA GLU A 38 -28.13 11.13 -46.82
C GLU A 38 -27.36 11.92 -45.75
N THR A 39 -28.02 12.91 -45.12
CA THR A 39 -27.43 13.76 -44.07
C THR A 39 -27.86 13.36 -42.65
N SER A 40 -28.30 12.12 -42.46
CA SER A 40 -28.72 11.54 -41.18
C SER A 40 -28.45 10.04 -41.11
N THR A 41 -28.25 9.50 -39.90
CA THR A 41 -28.19 8.04 -39.70
C THR A 41 -28.50 7.65 -38.25
N ALA A 42 -28.63 6.34 -38.00
CA ALA A 42 -28.74 5.76 -36.67
C ALA A 42 -27.84 4.52 -36.53
N PHE A 43 -27.10 4.45 -35.42
CA PHE A 43 -26.42 3.25 -34.95
C PHE A 43 -27.27 2.62 -33.82
N GLU A 44 -27.35 1.30 -33.79
CA GLU A 44 -28.24 0.51 -32.93
C GLU A 44 -27.45 -0.61 -32.24
N ASN A 45 -28.06 -1.28 -31.25
CA ASN A 45 -27.44 -2.35 -30.45
C ASN A 45 -26.19 -1.90 -29.65
N LEU A 46 -26.13 -0.60 -29.33
CA LEU A 46 -25.03 0.00 -28.58
C LEU A 46 -25.09 -0.33 -27.09
N LEU A 47 -23.95 -0.27 -26.41
CA LEU A 47 -23.86 -0.47 -24.96
C LEU A 47 -24.36 0.78 -24.22
N ALA A 48 -25.27 0.61 -23.26
CA ALA A 48 -25.78 1.70 -22.40
C ALA A 48 -24.69 2.35 -21.53
N GLY A 49 -24.77 3.65 -21.26
CA GLY A 49 -23.79 4.38 -20.44
C GLY A 49 -22.38 4.46 -21.03
N HIS A 50 -22.18 4.01 -22.26
CA HIS A 50 -20.88 3.90 -22.91
C HIS A 50 -20.64 5.11 -23.83
N GLN A 51 -19.37 5.52 -23.91
CA GLN A 51 -18.98 6.72 -24.66
C GLN A 51 -18.47 6.34 -26.05
N TYR A 52 -19.09 6.92 -27.07
CA TYR A 52 -18.78 6.72 -28.48
C TYR A 52 -18.38 8.04 -29.13
N GLN A 53 -17.41 8.01 -30.03
CA GLN A 53 -17.11 9.12 -30.94
C GLN A 53 -17.72 8.82 -32.30
N ILE A 54 -18.63 9.69 -32.76
CA ILE A 54 -19.08 9.69 -34.16
C ILE A 54 -18.18 10.60 -34.98
N SER A 55 -17.82 10.19 -36.20
CA SER A 55 -17.24 11.10 -37.20
C SER A 55 -18.02 11.07 -38.51
N VAL A 56 -18.06 12.21 -39.18
CA VAL A 56 -18.60 12.39 -40.53
C VAL A 56 -17.49 12.98 -41.37
N ASP A 57 -17.00 12.17 -42.31
CA ASP A 57 -15.92 12.50 -43.23
C ASP A 57 -16.50 12.73 -44.65
N VAL A 58 -16.15 13.83 -45.30
CA VAL A 58 -16.55 14.11 -46.70
C VAL A 58 -15.38 14.62 -47.53
N SER A 59 -15.15 13.98 -48.67
CA SER A 59 -14.08 14.33 -49.62
C SER A 59 -14.62 15.26 -50.71
N THR A 60 -14.46 16.57 -50.54
CA THR A 60 -14.81 17.56 -51.56
C THR A 60 -13.69 17.71 -52.59
N CYS A 61 -13.98 18.32 -53.75
CA CYS A 61 -13.01 18.56 -54.83
C CYS A 61 -11.80 19.46 -54.47
N SER A 62 -11.67 19.92 -53.23
CA SER A 62 -10.55 20.75 -52.78
C SER A 62 -10.06 20.45 -51.35
N LYS A 63 -10.88 19.82 -50.49
CA LYS A 63 -10.52 19.44 -49.13
C LYS A 63 -11.30 18.21 -48.66
N ASN A 64 -10.65 17.36 -47.88
CA ASN A 64 -11.36 16.42 -47.01
C ASN A 64 -11.77 17.20 -45.75
N VAL A 65 -13.06 17.21 -45.44
CA VAL A 65 -13.62 17.79 -44.21
C VAL A 65 -14.01 16.64 -43.28
N SER A 66 -13.61 16.72 -42.02
CA SER A 66 -13.93 15.73 -40.99
C SER A 66 -14.46 16.46 -39.77
N THR A 67 -15.67 16.09 -39.35
CA THR A 67 -16.30 16.59 -38.14
C THR A 67 -16.56 15.42 -37.22
N SER A 68 -16.25 15.54 -35.93
CA SER A 68 -16.56 14.50 -34.94
C SER A 68 -17.21 15.08 -33.69
N LEU A 69 -18.04 14.25 -33.05
CA LEU A 69 -18.71 14.55 -31.79
C LEU A 69 -18.60 13.31 -30.89
N THR A 70 -18.42 13.54 -29.59
CA THR A 70 -18.44 12.48 -28.58
C THR A 70 -19.79 12.50 -27.89
N VAL A 71 -20.44 11.33 -27.80
CA VAL A 71 -21.78 11.14 -27.24
C VAL A 71 -21.73 9.97 -26.26
N GLN A 72 -22.50 10.05 -25.17
CA GLN A 72 -22.67 8.93 -24.24
C GLN A 72 -24.09 8.39 -24.35
N THR A 73 -24.23 7.07 -24.50
CA THR A 73 -25.55 6.44 -24.44
C THR A 73 -26.13 6.56 -23.03
N ALA A 74 -27.45 6.69 -22.92
CA ALA A 74 -28.10 6.83 -21.62
C ALA A 74 -27.97 5.55 -20.78
N ALA A 75 -27.85 5.67 -19.46
CA ALA A 75 -27.96 4.54 -18.53
C ALA A 75 -28.35 5.02 -17.13
N GLU A 76 -28.88 4.11 -16.32
CA GLU A 76 -28.73 4.19 -14.87
C GLU A 76 -27.48 3.44 -14.45
N VAL A 77 -26.69 4.04 -13.54
CA VAL A 77 -25.47 3.42 -13.01
C VAL A 77 -25.51 3.37 -11.49
N TYR A 78 -25.24 2.19 -10.94
CA TYR A 78 -25.08 1.95 -9.52
C TYR A 78 -23.65 1.49 -9.25
N SER A 79 -22.96 2.15 -8.33
CA SER A 79 -21.60 1.79 -7.93
C SER A 79 -21.66 0.80 -6.78
N GLY A 80 -21.05 -0.36 -6.96
CA GLY A 80 -20.82 -1.35 -5.92
C GLY A 80 -19.37 -1.32 -5.44
N THR A 81 -19.18 -1.45 -4.13
CA THR A 81 -17.90 -1.81 -3.51
C THR A 81 -18.13 -3.03 -2.63
N THR A 82 -17.25 -4.02 -2.70
CA THR A 82 -17.29 -5.20 -1.82
C THR A 82 -15.87 -5.69 -1.54
N ARG A 83 -15.69 -6.52 -0.50
CA ARG A 83 -14.40 -7.00 -0.02
C ARG A 83 -14.46 -8.51 0.18
N ILE A 84 -13.51 -9.23 -0.41
CA ILE A 84 -13.51 -10.70 -0.47
C ILE A 84 -12.45 -11.27 0.47
N THR A 85 -12.85 -12.05 1.48
CA THR A 85 -11.93 -12.51 2.54
C THR A 85 -11.15 -13.78 2.22
N ASN A 86 -11.65 -14.63 1.30
CA ASN A 86 -11.00 -15.89 0.94
C ASN A 86 -10.00 -15.78 -0.22
N GLU A 87 -10.06 -14.71 -1.03
CA GLU A 87 -9.14 -14.46 -2.14
C GLU A 87 -7.89 -13.68 -1.71
N ASP A 88 -6.75 -14.03 -2.30
CA ASP A 88 -5.50 -13.29 -2.14
C ASP A 88 -5.33 -12.26 -3.26
N PHE A 89 -4.85 -11.06 -2.93
CA PHE A 89 -4.66 -10.00 -3.93
C PHE A 89 -3.48 -10.32 -4.86
N ASN A 90 -3.75 -10.36 -6.17
CA ASN A 90 -2.74 -10.52 -7.20
C ASN A 90 -2.40 -9.16 -7.82
N PRO A 91 -1.14 -8.71 -7.82
CA PRO A 91 -0.73 -7.45 -8.47
C PRO A 91 -1.11 -7.33 -9.95
N ALA A 92 -1.27 -8.45 -10.67
CA ALA A 92 -1.75 -8.46 -12.06
C ALA A 92 -3.14 -7.80 -12.21
N TYR A 93 -3.98 -7.84 -11.17
CA TYR A 93 -5.32 -7.22 -11.16
C TYR A 93 -5.30 -5.69 -11.36
N GLN A 94 -4.16 -5.02 -11.17
CA GLN A 94 -4.02 -3.59 -11.50
C GLN A 94 -4.07 -3.33 -13.02
N ASN A 95 -3.78 -4.35 -13.84
CA ASN A 95 -3.88 -4.29 -15.29
C ASN A 95 -5.13 -5.05 -15.78
N LYS A 96 -6.14 -4.32 -16.27
CA LYS A 96 -7.38 -4.92 -16.81
C LYS A 96 -7.17 -5.78 -18.05
N SER A 97 -6.05 -5.62 -18.74
CA SER A 97 -5.67 -6.43 -19.90
C SER A 97 -4.84 -7.66 -19.52
N SER A 98 -4.65 -7.95 -18.22
CA SER A 98 -4.04 -9.20 -17.76
C SER A 98 -5.02 -10.37 -17.84
N THR A 99 -4.49 -11.58 -18.03
CA THR A 99 -5.27 -12.82 -18.00
C THR A 99 -5.95 -12.98 -16.64
N GLU A 100 -5.22 -12.68 -15.58
CA GLU A 100 -5.64 -12.82 -14.19
C GLU A 100 -6.83 -11.90 -13.86
N PHE A 101 -6.84 -10.66 -14.37
CA PHE A 101 -8.00 -9.77 -14.23
C PHE A 101 -9.21 -10.30 -15.01
N MET A 102 -9.02 -10.74 -16.27
CA MET A 102 -10.13 -11.26 -17.08
C MET A 102 -10.74 -12.55 -16.53
N GLU A 103 -9.91 -13.45 -15.98
CA GLU A 103 -10.35 -14.65 -15.28
C GLU A 103 -11.11 -14.29 -13.99
N PHE A 104 -10.60 -13.35 -13.19
CA PHE A 104 -11.29 -12.87 -12.00
C PHE A 104 -12.63 -12.20 -12.34
N GLU A 105 -12.67 -11.31 -13.33
CA GLU A 105 -13.90 -10.63 -13.75
C GLU A 105 -14.94 -11.64 -14.25
N THR A 106 -14.52 -12.62 -15.06
CA THR A 106 -15.38 -13.72 -15.51
C THR A 106 -15.92 -14.54 -14.33
N LYS A 107 -15.07 -14.87 -13.35
CA LYS A 107 -15.43 -15.64 -12.14
C LYS A 107 -16.41 -14.87 -11.25
N PHE A 108 -16.13 -13.59 -11.00
CA PHE A 108 -16.95 -12.68 -10.19
C PHE A 108 -18.33 -12.46 -10.81
N ILE A 109 -18.38 -11.98 -12.06
CA ILE A 109 -19.64 -11.69 -12.75
C ILE A 109 -20.51 -12.96 -12.84
N LYS A 110 -19.91 -14.12 -13.11
CA LYS A 110 -20.64 -15.40 -13.18
C LYS A 110 -21.27 -15.81 -11.84
N GLU A 111 -20.53 -15.75 -10.74
CA GLU A 111 -21.07 -16.15 -9.43
C GLU A 111 -22.14 -15.19 -8.93
N ILE A 112 -21.95 -13.87 -9.05
CA ILE A 112 -22.97 -12.90 -8.63
C ILE A 112 -24.24 -13.06 -9.48
N THR A 113 -24.10 -13.17 -10.81
CA THR A 113 -25.27 -13.33 -11.72
C THR A 113 -26.13 -14.55 -11.36
N LYS A 114 -25.51 -15.66 -10.97
CA LYS A 114 -26.17 -16.91 -10.56
C LYS A 114 -27.10 -16.75 -9.35
N HIS A 115 -26.84 -15.81 -8.44
CA HIS A 115 -27.63 -15.59 -7.21
C HIS A 115 -28.54 -14.36 -7.25
N LEU A 116 -28.54 -13.58 -8.34
CA LEU A 116 -29.47 -12.45 -8.51
C LEU A 116 -30.93 -12.93 -8.65
N PRO A 117 -31.93 -12.10 -8.30
CA PRO A 117 -33.34 -12.37 -8.60
C PRO A 117 -33.60 -12.52 -10.11
N LEU A 118 -34.55 -13.38 -10.49
CA LEU A 118 -34.87 -13.69 -11.90
C LEU A 118 -35.09 -12.45 -12.77
N LYS A 119 -35.82 -11.44 -12.25
CA LYS A 119 -36.05 -10.13 -12.91
C LYS A 119 -34.75 -9.48 -13.40
N ILE A 120 -33.66 -9.59 -12.63
CA ILE A 120 -32.36 -8.99 -12.97
C ILE A 120 -31.52 -9.94 -13.83
N GLN A 121 -31.60 -11.26 -13.61
CA GLN A 121 -30.97 -12.24 -14.51
C GLN A 121 -31.51 -12.13 -15.95
N GLU A 122 -32.81 -11.93 -16.12
CA GLU A 122 -33.43 -11.72 -17.44
C GLU A 122 -32.89 -10.47 -18.16
N LEU A 123 -32.70 -9.36 -17.44
CA LEU A 123 -32.08 -8.16 -18.01
C LEU A 123 -30.60 -8.37 -18.37
N LYS A 124 -29.85 -9.13 -17.55
CA LYS A 124 -28.46 -9.48 -17.84
C LYS A 124 -28.34 -10.37 -19.08
N ASN A 125 -29.22 -11.34 -19.22
CA ASN A 125 -29.28 -12.25 -20.36
C ASN A 125 -29.76 -11.54 -21.64
N GLY A 126 -30.71 -10.61 -21.51
CA GLY A 126 -31.21 -9.77 -22.60
C GLY A 126 -30.36 -8.53 -22.90
N THR A 127 -29.10 -8.50 -22.44
CA THR A 127 -28.09 -7.41 -22.59
C THR A 127 -28.45 -6.00 -22.09
N LYS A 128 -29.68 -5.78 -21.57
CA LYS A 128 -30.16 -4.54 -20.93
C LYS A 128 -29.50 -4.18 -19.60
N MET A 129 -28.62 -5.06 -19.12
CA MET A 129 -27.90 -4.90 -17.86
C MET A 129 -26.49 -5.50 -17.98
N ARG A 130 -25.50 -4.85 -17.38
CA ARG A 130 -24.15 -5.43 -17.19
C ARG A 130 -23.51 -5.03 -15.87
N ILE A 131 -22.56 -5.87 -15.44
CA ILE A 131 -21.58 -5.57 -14.40
C ILE A 131 -20.27 -5.23 -15.13
N VAL A 132 -19.53 -4.23 -14.65
CA VAL A 132 -18.19 -3.83 -15.14
C VAL A 132 -17.28 -3.67 -13.93
N ILE A 133 -16.12 -4.32 -13.87
CA ILE A 133 -15.18 -4.10 -12.76
C ILE A 133 -14.37 -2.83 -13.01
N ASN A 134 -14.44 -1.88 -12.08
CA ASN A 134 -13.77 -0.58 -12.14
C ASN A 134 -12.30 -0.68 -11.70
N SER A 135 -12.06 -1.33 -10.56
CA SER A 135 -10.75 -1.62 -10.00
C SER A 135 -10.84 -2.83 -9.07
N ILE A 136 -9.69 -3.46 -8.83
CA ILE A 136 -9.51 -4.47 -7.79
C ILE A 136 -8.30 -4.01 -6.98
N GLU A 137 -8.46 -3.89 -5.67
CA GLU A 137 -7.53 -3.20 -4.79
C GLU A 137 -7.09 -4.08 -3.61
N GLU A 138 -5.93 -3.75 -3.04
CA GLU A 138 -5.33 -4.49 -1.93
C GLU A 138 -6.12 -4.30 -0.63
N GLY A 139 -6.07 -5.29 0.27
CA GLY A 139 -6.83 -5.30 1.52
C GLY A 139 -7.79 -6.48 1.70
N SER A 140 -7.43 -7.65 1.17
CA SER A 140 -8.34 -8.78 0.90
C SER A 140 -9.34 -8.43 -0.22
N VAL A 141 -8.80 -8.32 -1.44
CA VAL A 141 -9.50 -8.15 -2.73
C VAL A 141 -10.75 -7.27 -2.62
N ILE A 142 -10.52 -5.96 -2.59
CA ILE A 142 -11.61 -4.97 -2.62
C ILE A 142 -11.99 -4.77 -4.09
N VAL A 143 -13.21 -5.13 -4.47
CA VAL A 143 -13.73 -5.02 -5.83
C VAL A 143 -14.64 -3.81 -5.91
N LEU A 144 -14.28 -2.83 -6.75
CA LEU A 144 -15.13 -1.71 -7.13
C LEU A 144 -15.74 -2.05 -8.49
N PHE A 145 -17.05 -1.96 -8.63
CA PHE A 145 -17.76 -2.35 -9.85
C PHE A 145 -18.95 -1.44 -10.16
N ASP A 146 -19.26 -1.24 -11.44
CA ASP A 146 -20.47 -0.56 -11.89
C ASP A 146 -21.52 -1.58 -12.32
N ILE A 147 -22.75 -1.39 -11.85
CA ILE A 147 -23.96 -2.07 -12.29
C ILE A 147 -24.67 -1.08 -13.23
N VAL A 148 -24.74 -1.40 -14.52
CA VAL A 148 -25.24 -0.49 -15.57
C VAL A 148 -26.53 -1.08 -16.16
N PHE A 149 -27.60 -0.28 -16.17
CA PHE A 149 -28.90 -0.63 -16.75
C PHE A 149 -29.31 0.33 -17.88
N ASP A 150 -30.09 -0.16 -18.85
CA ASP A 150 -30.84 0.69 -19.78
C ASP A 150 -31.85 1.58 -19.02
N VAL A 151 -32.03 2.83 -19.44
CA VAL A 151 -32.93 3.79 -18.74
C VAL A 151 -34.42 3.43 -18.82
N ASP A 152 -34.79 2.50 -19.70
CA ASP A 152 -36.18 2.02 -19.85
C ASP A 152 -36.54 0.90 -18.85
N GLN A 153 -35.69 0.59 -17.86
CA GLN A 153 -35.93 -0.50 -16.89
C GLN A 153 -36.54 0.03 -15.59
N ASN A 154 -37.76 -0.41 -15.28
CA ASN A 154 -38.44 -0.07 -14.03
C ASN A 154 -37.88 -0.90 -12.84
N ILE A 155 -36.72 -0.48 -12.33
CA ILE A 155 -36.05 -1.01 -11.14
C ILE A 155 -35.69 0.16 -10.22
N THR A 156 -36.04 0.05 -8.94
CA THR A 156 -35.75 1.07 -7.94
C THR A 156 -34.38 0.88 -7.28
N LYS A 157 -33.82 1.96 -6.72
CA LYS A 157 -32.54 1.91 -5.98
C LYS A 157 -32.43 0.80 -4.93
N PRO A 158 -33.42 0.57 -4.03
CA PRO A 158 -33.36 -0.54 -3.08
C PRO A 158 -33.41 -1.91 -3.77
N GLU A 159 -34.19 -2.10 -4.84
CA GLU A 159 -34.18 -3.38 -5.60
C GLU A 159 -32.78 -3.73 -6.11
N VAL A 160 -31.98 -2.76 -6.57
CA VAL A 160 -30.57 -3.01 -6.96
C VAL A 160 -29.71 -3.31 -5.74
N SER A 161 -29.78 -2.49 -4.70
CA SER A 161 -28.96 -2.63 -3.50
C SER A 161 -29.17 -3.99 -2.81
N ASP A 162 -30.43 -4.34 -2.57
CA ASP A 162 -30.81 -5.55 -1.85
C ASP A 162 -30.48 -6.80 -2.67
N ALA A 163 -30.78 -6.79 -3.97
CA ALA A 163 -30.48 -7.92 -4.87
C ALA A 163 -28.98 -8.20 -4.98
N PHE A 164 -28.14 -7.17 -5.11
CA PHE A 164 -26.70 -7.36 -5.23
C PHE A 164 -26.04 -7.71 -3.91
N THR A 165 -26.50 -7.14 -2.80
CA THR A 165 -26.02 -7.49 -1.45
C THR A 165 -26.43 -8.92 -1.08
N GLU A 166 -27.64 -9.35 -1.44
CA GLU A 166 -28.09 -10.73 -1.25
C GLU A 166 -27.33 -11.71 -2.16
N ALA A 167 -27.11 -11.38 -3.44
CA ALA A 167 -26.35 -12.24 -4.35
C ALA A 167 -24.88 -12.39 -3.92
N LEU A 168 -24.27 -11.34 -3.38
CA LEU A 168 -22.95 -11.38 -2.74
C LEU A 168 -22.97 -12.28 -1.48
N ASN A 169 -23.94 -12.11 -0.59
CA ASN A 169 -24.10 -12.92 0.63
C ASN A 169 -24.36 -14.41 0.34
N ARG A 170 -25.07 -14.73 -0.76
CA ARG A 170 -25.37 -16.11 -1.19
C ARG A 170 -24.24 -16.78 -1.98
N SER A 171 -23.15 -16.06 -2.24
CA SER A 171 -21.99 -16.57 -2.98
C SER A 171 -21.45 -17.87 -2.37
N THR A 172 -21.15 -18.84 -3.25
CA THR A 172 -20.57 -20.15 -2.90
C THR A 172 -19.10 -20.27 -3.31
N VAL A 173 -18.52 -19.18 -3.84
CA VAL A 173 -17.14 -19.11 -4.36
C VAL A 173 -16.32 -18.04 -3.63
N PHE A 174 -16.98 -16.98 -3.18
CA PHE A 174 -16.36 -15.81 -2.54
C PHE A 174 -16.98 -15.58 -1.15
N GLU A 175 -16.14 -15.51 -0.12
CA GLU A 175 -16.54 -15.06 1.21
C GLU A 175 -16.56 -13.53 1.24
N ILE A 176 -17.70 -12.93 1.58
CA ILE A 176 -17.91 -11.48 1.48
C ILE A 176 -17.95 -10.82 2.86
N ASP A 177 -17.12 -9.80 3.07
CA ASP A 177 -17.23 -8.89 4.21
C ASP A 177 -18.40 -7.91 3.96
N LEU A 178 -19.60 -8.31 4.38
CA LEU A 178 -20.82 -7.52 4.21
C LEU A 178 -20.76 -6.15 4.92
N LYS A 179 -19.90 -5.97 5.94
CA LYS A 179 -19.68 -4.66 6.58
C LYS A 179 -18.85 -3.71 5.72
N LYS A 180 -18.24 -4.22 4.65
CA LYS A 180 -17.51 -3.51 3.61
C LYS A 180 -18.18 -3.64 2.24
N THR A 181 -19.44 -4.08 2.21
CA THR A 181 -20.27 -4.13 1.01
C THR A 181 -21.24 -2.95 0.99
N VAL A 182 -21.18 -2.16 -0.08
CA VAL A 182 -22.07 -1.01 -0.32
C VAL A 182 -22.46 -1.02 -1.79
N VAL A 183 -23.75 -0.80 -2.09
CA VAL A 183 -24.26 -0.60 -3.45
C VAL A 183 -25.13 0.65 -3.43
N GLU A 184 -24.72 1.67 -4.19
CA GLU A 184 -25.39 2.98 -4.21
C GLU A 184 -25.55 3.50 -5.64
N ALA A 185 -26.51 4.40 -5.86
CA ALA A 185 -26.68 5.04 -7.17
C ALA A 185 -25.53 6.03 -7.42
N LYS A 186 -24.83 5.87 -8.54
CA LYS A 186 -23.66 6.66 -8.89
C LYS A 186 -24.08 8.08 -9.27
N ASN A 187 -23.31 9.09 -8.85
CA ASN A 187 -23.60 10.48 -9.21
C ASN A 187 -23.12 10.76 -10.64
N SER A 188 -24.04 10.64 -11.61
CA SER A 188 -23.77 10.78 -13.05
C SER A 188 -23.27 12.17 -13.47
N CYS A 189 -23.38 13.20 -12.60
CA CYS A 189 -22.75 14.50 -12.82
C CYS A 189 -21.26 14.57 -12.43
N GLN A 190 -20.64 13.47 -11.97
CA GLN A 190 -19.18 13.42 -11.82
C GLN A 190 -18.49 13.53 -13.21
N PRO A 191 -17.32 14.21 -13.31
CA PRO A 191 -16.61 14.37 -14.57
C PRO A 191 -16.34 13.04 -15.29
N GLY A 192 -16.74 12.96 -16.57
CA GLY A 192 -16.56 11.76 -17.39
C GLY A 192 -17.64 10.68 -17.24
N LEU A 193 -18.66 10.88 -16.39
CA LEU A 193 -19.89 10.06 -16.36
C LEU A 193 -21.06 10.68 -17.13
N ASN A 194 -20.87 11.91 -17.64
CA ASN A 194 -21.80 12.63 -18.50
C ASN A 194 -21.09 13.19 -19.74
N ASP A 195 -21.87 13.40 -20.81
CA ASP A 195 -21.43 13.97 -22.08
C ASP A 195 -21.85 15.45 -22.26
N CYS A 196 -22.06 16.16 -21.16
CA CYS A 196 -22.50 17.55 -21.19
C CYS A 196 -21.42 18.53 -21.66
N ASP A 197 -21.84 19.64 -22.28
CA ASP A 197 -20.92 20.66 -22.75
C ASP A 197 -20.13 21.25 -21.56
N GLN A 198 -18.85 21.57 -21.77
CA GLN A 198 -18.03 22.27 -20.78
C GLN A 198 -18.64 23.62 -20.32
N ASN A 199 -19.55 24.18 -21.13
CA ASN A 199 -20.33 25.39 -20.86
C ASN A 199 -21.79 25.09 -20.44
N ALA A 200 -22.08 23.89 -19.93
CA ALA A 200 -23.36 23.52 -19.32
C ALA A 200 -23.23 23.28 -17.80
N ALA A 201 -24.35 23.39 -17.10
CA ALA A 201 -24.54 22.86 -15.76
C ALA A 201 -25.18 21.47 -15.83
N CYS A 202 -24.75 20.54 -14.96
CA CYS A 202 -25.32 19.20 -14.83
C CYS A 202 -26.15 19.10 -13.54
N THR A 203 -27.34 18.51 -13.64
CA THR A 203 -28.24 18.22 -12.51
C THR A 203 -28.42 16.71 -12.39
N ALA A 204 -28.10 16.14 -11.23
CA ALA A 204 -28.18 14.69 -10.99
C ALA A 204 -29.60 14.27 -10.61
N GLU A 205 -30.16 13.31 -11.35
CA GLU A 205 -31.55 12.87 -11.24
C GLU A 205 -31.60 11.39 -10.85
N GLY A 206 -31.39 11.11 -9.56
CA GLY A 206 -31.43 9.75 -9.03
C GLY A 206 -30.20 8.93 -9.41
N ALA A 207 -30.22 8.31 -10.59
CA ALA A 207 -29.09 7.60 -11.22
C ALA A 207 -28.84 8.08 -12.67
N THR A 208 -29.65 9.03 -13.16
CA THR A 208 -29.50 9.71 -14.45
C THR A 208 -29.11 11.18 -14.22
N TYR A 209 -29.14 12.01 -15.27
CA TYR A 209 -28.80 13.42 -15.21
C TYR A 209 -29.43 14.21 -16.35
N SER A 210 -29.70 15.49 -16.11
CA SER A 210 -30.06 16.49 -17.12
C SER A 210 -29.00 17.59 -17.19
N CYS A 211 -28.89 18.28 -18.32
CA CYS A 211 -27.93 19.36 -18.50
C CYS A 211 -28.55 20.57 -19.21
N GLN A 212 -28.02 21.75 -18.89
CA GLN A 212 -28.54 23.04 -19.34
C GLN A 212 -27.37 23.99 -19.62
N CYS A 213 -27.37 24.66 -20.78
CA CYS A 213 -26.31 25.63 -21.10
C CYS A 213 -26.24 26.77 -20.07
N ASN A 214 -25.02 27.14 -19.68
CA ASN A 214 -24.76 28.23 -18.75
C ASN A 214 -25.19 29.58 -19.34
N LYS A 215 -25.51 30.53 -18.45
CA LYS A 215 -25.96 31.87 -18.84
C LYS A 215 -24.94 32.56 -19.75
N GLY A 216 -25.35 32.89 -20.98
CA GLY A 216 -24.49 33.48 -22.02
C GLY A 216 -24.12 32.51 -23.15
N PHE A 217 -24.57 31.26 -23.08
CA PHE A 217 -24.42 30.25 -24.13
C PHE A 217 -25.81 29.82 -24.63
N THR A 218 -25.96 29.77 -25.96
CA THR A 218 -27.18 29.28 -26.60
C THR A 218 -27.04 27.81 -26.98
N ASP A 219 -28.00 27.00 -26.54
CA ASP A 219 -28.12 25.58 -26.87
C ASP A 219 -28.38 25.38 -28.37
N LYS A 220 -27.57 24.54 -29.03
CA LYS A 220 -27.72 24.14 -30.44
C LYS A 220 -28.16 22.67 -30.59
N SER A 221 -28.48 22.03 -29.47
CA SER A 221 -28.81 20.61 -29.29
C SER A 221 -30.23 20.40 -28.72
N PRO A 222 -31.31 20.97 -29.29
CA PRO A 222 -32.63 20.98 -28.66
C PRO A 222 -33.31 19.60 -28.45
N GLN A 223 -32.78 18.52 -29.04
CA GLN A 223 -33.23 17.15 -28.81
C GLN A 223 -32.46 16.43 -27.68
N VAL A 224 -31.29 16.95 -27.29
CA VAL A 224 -30.45 16.49 -26.17
C VAL A 224 -29.86 17.74 -25.50
N PRO A 225 -30.61 18.41 -24.60
CA PRO A 225 -30.22 19.73 -24.09
C PRO A 225 -28.89 19.73 -23.32
N GLY A 226 -28.22 20.89 -23.35
CA GLY A 226 -26.95 21.14 -22.67
C GLY A 226 -25.75 20.38 -23.25
N ARG A 227 -25.83 19.86 -24.48
CA ARG A 227 -24.75 19.07 -25.12
C ARG A 227 -23.93 19.83 -26.16
N VAL A 228 -24.49 20.90 -26.73
CA VAL A 228 -23.78 21.82 -27.63
C VAL A 228 -24.16 23.25 -27.25
N CYS A 229 -23.34 23.88 -26.40
CA CYS A 229 -23.56 25.19 -25.82
C CYS A 229 -22.61 26.22 -26.46
N GLN A 230 -23.10 26.95 -27.45
CA GLN A 230 -22.28 27.92 -28.19
C GLN A 230 -22.38 29.31 -27.55
N GLN A 231 -21.24 29.93 -27.24
CA GLN A 231 -21.22 31.32 -26.76
C GLN A 231 -21.69 32.26 -27.88
N ASP A 232 -22.65 33.13 -27.57
CA ASP A 232 -23.02 34.21 -28.50
C ASP A 232 -21.93 35.30 -28.50
N PRO A 233 -21.60 35.91 -29.67
CA PRO A 233 -20.35 36.65 -29.85
C PRO A 233 -20.24 37.88 -28.93
N PRO A 234 -19.11 38.06 -28.22
CA PRO A 234 -19.02 39.01 -27.12
C PRO A 234 -18.90 40.48 -27.55
N SER A 235 -19.70 41.34 -26.91
CA SER A 235 -19.44 42.78 -26.83
C SER A 235 -18.20 43.05 -25.97
N ARG A 236 -17.15 43.62 -26.58
CA ARG A 236 -15.82 43.78 -25.95
C ARG A 236 -15.79 44.81 -24.82
N GLN A 237 -15.14 44.48 -23.70
CA GLN A 237 -14.43 45.39 -22.79
C GLN A 237 -13.19 44.67 -22.21
N THR A 238 -12.15 45.43 -21.80
CA THR A 238 -10.78 44.90 -21.62
C THR A 238 -9.97 45.65 -20.54
N THR A 239 -9.15 44.96 -19.73
CA THR A 239 -8.17 45.55 -18.76
C THR A 239 -6.91 44.66 -18.53
N PRO A 240 -5.69 45.21 -18.30
CA PRO A 240 -4.42 44.45 -18.20
C PRO A 240 -3.66 44.50 -16.84
N VAL A 241 -2.53 43.77 -16.68
CA VAL A 241 -1.65 43.68 -15.46
C VAL A 241 -0.13 43.49 -15.80
N PRO A 242 0.85 44.00 -15.00
CA PRO A 242 2.32 43.76 -15.13
C PRO A 242 3.07 43.16 -13.86
N PRO A 243 4.39 42.78 -13.90
CA PRO A 243 5.00 41.68 -13.06
C PRO A 243 6.43 41.84 -12.39
N ASP A 244 6.89 40.77 -11.67
CA ASP A 244 8.27 40.23 -11.30
C ASP A 244 9.36 41.07 -10.52
N THR A 245 10.50 40.60 -9.90
CA THR A 245 11.51 39.50 -10.15
C THR A 245 12.61 39.25 -9.02
N SER A 246 13.22 38.03 -8.86
CA SER A 246 14.64 37.63 -8.44
C SER A 246 15.31 37.85 -7.01
N THR A 247 16.55 37.40 -6.58
CA THR A 247 17.35 36.09 -6.58
C THR A 247 18.76 36.11 -5.81
N THR A 248 19.18 35.05 -5.04
CA THR A 248 20.57 34.63 -4.47
C THR A 248 21.37 35.48 -3.42
N GLY A 249 22.46 35.05 -2.69
CA GLY A 249 23.19 33.74 -2.43
C GLY A 249 24.62 33.80 -1.73
N PHE A 250 25.25 32.65 -1.35
CA PHE A 250 26.70 32.31 -1.01
C PHE A 250 27.38 32.34 0.44
N THR A 251 28.64 31.83 0.60
CA THR A 251 29.22 31.09 1.81
C THR A 251 30.79 31.06 2.06
N GLY A 252 31.32 30.80 3.29
CA GLY A 252 32.70 30.22 3.63
C GLY A 252 33.49 30.85 4.86
N SER A 253 34.64 30.37 5.44
CA SER A 253 35.26 29.00 5.70
C SER A 253 36.66 28.96 6.46
N THR A 254 36.79 28.25 7.63
CA THR A 254 37.92 27.41 8.23
C THR A 254 39.39 27.87 8.58
N SER A 255 39.98 27.45 9.75
CA SER A 255 41.37 26.85 9.99
C SER A 255 42.11 27.09 11.38
N TYR A 256 43.27 26.44 11.67
CA TYR A 256 43.95 26.21 13.01
C TYR A 256 45.52 26.24 13.03
N SER A 257 46.21 26.25 14.21
CA SER A 257 47.63 25.76 14.44
C SER A 257 48.05 25.59 15.94
N VAL A 258 49.19 24.91 16.26
CA VAL A 258 49.67 24.46 17.63
C VAL A 258 51.23 24.38 17.74
N PHE A 259 51.83 24.43 18.96
CA PHE A 259 53.27 24.12 19.28
C PHE A 259 53.51 23.61 20.73
N THR A 260 54.64 22.92 21.03
CA THR A 260 54.95 22.27 22.34
C THR A 260 56.47 22.14 22.67
N THR A 261 56.88 22.03 23.95
CA THR A 261 58.23 21.62 24.44
C THR A 261 58.18 20.78 25.76
N PRO A 262 59.25 20.04 26.18
CA PRO A 262 59.16 18.94 27.18
C PRO A 262 60.04 19.06 28.45
N PHE A 263 59.81 18.22 29.49
CA PHE A 263 60.75 17.93 30.59
C PHE A 263 60.58 16.53 31.27
N THR A 264 61.32 16.26 32.36
CA THR A 264 61.77 14.94 32.89
C THR A 264 60.78 14.10 33.73
N SER A 265 61.12 12.81 33.91
CA SER A 265 60.34 11.77 34.59
C SER A 265 60.18 11.92 36.11
N ALA A 266 58.95 11.75 36.59
CA ALA A 266 58.55 11.61 37.98
C ALA A 266 58.32 10.12 38.36
N PRO A 267 58.11 9.74 39.65
CA PRO A 267 57.47 8.47 39.99
C PRO A 267 56.15 8.29 39.22
N CYS A 268 55.87 7.06 38.76
CA CYS A 268 54.77 6.77 37.86
C CYS A 268 53.42 7.26 38.41
N MET A 269 52.80 8.23 37.71
CA MET A 269 51.47 8.71 38.10
C MET A 269 50.43 7.58 37.99
N PRO A 270 49.42 7.54 38.89
CA PRO A 270 48.37 6.54 38.82
C PRO A 270 47.60 6.72 37.50
N VAL A 271 47.47 5.63 36.75
CA VAL A 271 46.81 5.64 35.44
C VAL A 271 45.29 5.69 35.65
N SER A 272 44.64 6.78 35.26
CA SER A 272 43.18 6.83 35.15
C SER A 272 42.75 6.38 33.76
N VAL A 273 41.82 5.43 33.71
CA VAL A 273 41.23 4.92 32.45
C VAL A 273 39.91 5.64 32.20
N GLU A 274 39.75 6.20 31.01
CA GLU A 274 38.56 6.92 30.56
C GLU A 274 37.94 6.20 29.37
N VAL A 275 36.61 6.02 29.40
CA VAL A 275 35.86 5.40 28.31
C VAL A 275 35.49 6.51 27.31
N GLN A 276 36.02 6.42 26.09
CA GLN A 276 35.87 7.47 25.08
C GLN A 276 34.64 7.25 24.20
N ASN A 277 34.40 6.00 23.78
CA ASN A 277 33.24 5.63 22.99
C ASN A 277 32.83 4.18 23.28
N VAL A 278 31.53 3.93 23.27
CA VAL A 278 30.95 2.59 23.40
C VAL A 278 29.94 2.40 22.29
N ALA A 279 30.17 1.39 21.47
CA ALA A 279 29.23 0.88 20.50
C ALA A 279 28.87 -0.57 20.85
N ALA A 280 28.09 -1.22 20.00
CA ALA A 280 27.49 -2.50 20.36
C ALA A 280 28.47 -3.68 20.31
N GLU A 281 29.42 -3.68 19.37
CA GLU A 281 30.49 -4.69 19.27
C GLU A 281 31.88 -4.11 19.55
N GLU A 282 31.95 -2.87 20.05
CA GLU A 282 33.19 -2.10 20.12
C GLU A 282 33.26 -1.18 21.35
N ILE A 283 34.38 -1.22 22.08
CA ILE A 283 34.70 -0.29 23.17
C ILE A 283 36.02 0.42 22.82
N GLN A 284 36.00 1.76 22.81
CA GLN A 284 37.19 2.60 22.75
C GLN A 284 37.43 3.27 24.10
N LEU A 285 38.64 3.19 24.59
CA LEU A 285 39.07 3.77 25.86
C LEU A 285 40.49 4.33 25.74
N SER A 286 40.75 5.36 26.54
CA SER A 286 42.06 6.00 26.69
C SER A 286 42.51 5.94 28.13
N TRP A 287 43.78 6.24 28.39
CA TRP A 287 44.29 6.37 29.75
C TRP A 287 45.41 7.40 29.86
N THR A 288 45.59 7.96 31.05
CA THR A 288 46.65 8.96 31.28
C THR A 288 48.03 8.35 31.12
N SER A 289 48.91 9.03 30.38
CA SER A 289 50.29 8.58 30.18
C SER A 289 51.10 8.67 31.47
N GLY A 290 51.64 7.54 31.94
CA GLY A 290 52.45 7.48 33.17
C GLY A 290 53.84 8.11 32.99
N SER A 291 54.47 7.88 31.83
CA SER A 291 55.75 8.52 31.43
C SER A 291 56.02 8.34 29.92
N ASN A 292 56.87 9.20 29.36
CA ASN A 292 57.31 9.08 27.96
C ASN A 292 58.03 7.74 27.71
N GLY A 293 57.39 6.86 26.93
CA GLY A 293 57.93 5.55 26.56
C GLY A 293 57.48 4.38 27.44
N SER A 294 56.56 4.60 28.39
CA SER A 294 55.91 3.52 29.14
C SER A 294 55.26 2.47 28.23
N LEU A 295 55.29 1.21 28.68
CA LEU A 295 54.53 0.10 28.10
C LEU A 295 53.33 -0.20 29.01
N TYR A 296 52.18 -0.46 28.41
CA TYR A 296 50.94 -0.80 29.11
C TYR A 296 50.48 -2.19 28.69
N ASN A 297 50.15 -3.04 29.66
CA ASN A 297 49.40 -4.27 29.41
C ASN A 297 47.92 -4.01 29.66
N ILE A 298 47.07 -4.28 28.67
CA ILE A 298 45.62 -4.17 28.79
C ILE A 298 45.00 -5.56 28.66
N SER A 299 44.13 -5.92 29.58
CA SER A 299 43.36 -7.17 29.51
C SER A 299 41.87 -6.95 29.68
N VAL A 300 41.08 -7.66 28.87
CA VAL A 300 39.61 -7.63 28.84
C VAL A 300 39.09 -8.92 29.48
N MET A 301 38.33 -8.76 30.57
CA MET A 301 37.71 -9.85 31.32
C MET A 301 36.19 -9.85 31.11
N ASP A 302 35.63 -11.03 30.89
CA ASP A 302 34.20 -11.34 30.94
C ASP A 302 33.95 -12.23 32.17
N GLY A 303 33.51 -11.60 33.27
CA GLY A 303 33.50 -12.22 34.59
C GLY A 303 34.91 -12.72 34.96
N ASN A 304 35.08 -14.04 34.97
CA ASN A 304 36.34 -14.72 35.28
C ASN A 304 37.16 -15.14 34.03
N HIS A 305 36.63 -14.95 32.82
CA HIS A 305 37.26 -15.39 31.58
C HIS A 305 38.02 -14.24 30.91
N LYS A 306 39.33 -14.42 30.64
CA LYS A 306 40.13 -13.42 29.91
C LYS A 306 39.91 -13.59 28.41
N ILE A 307 39.31 -12.60 27.76
CA ILE A 307 39.00 -12.63 26.32
C ILE A 307 40.17 -12.10 25.48
N ASN A 308 40.84 -11.06 25.95
CA ASN A 308 42.00 -10.49 25.25
C ASN A 308 43.05 -9.97 26.25
N GLU A 309 44.31 -10.02 25.83
CA GLU A 309 45.45 -9.44 26.53
C GLU A 309 46.42 -8.88 25.49
N THR A 310 46.84 -7.64 25.62
CA THR A 310 47.71 -6.99 24.64
C THR A 310 48.60 -5.95 25.32
N THR A 311 49.89 -5.94 24.96
CA THR A 311 50.84 -4.91 25.40
C THR A 311 51.01 -3.85 24.30
N THR A 312 50.92 -2.57 24.65
CA THR A 312 51.09 -1.44 23.73
C THR A 312 51.93 -0.31 24.32
N LYS A 313 52.37 0.63 23.46
CA LYS A 313 52.97 1.93 23.84
C LYS A 313 51.98 3.09 23.71
N GLU A 314 50.88 2.89 23.00
CA GLU A 314 49.82 3.89 22.85
C GLU A 314 49.12 4.14 24.19
N THR A 315 48.37 5.24 24.28
CA THR A 315 47.52 5.59 25.43
C THR A 315 46.03 5.47 25.14
N GLU A 316 45.69 4.74 24.07
CA GLU A 316 44.32 4.34 23.73
C GLU A 316 44.28 2.89 23.22
N ALA A 317 43.10 2.28 23.31
CA ALA A 317 42.81 0.97 22.75
C ALA A 317 41.37 0.88 22.24
N VAL A 318 41.18 0.10 21.18
CA VAL A 318 39.88 -0.21 20.59
C VAL A 318 39.68 -1.71 20.59
N PHE A 319 38.71 -2.20 21.36
CA PHE A 319 38.34 -3.61 21.45
C PHE A 319 37.11 -3.85 20.60
N LYS A 320 37.25 -4.63 19.52
CA LYS A 320 36.19 -4.96 18.54
C LYS A 320 35.73 -6.42 18.69
N HIS A 321 34.61 -6.76 18.06
CA HIS A 321 33.97 -8.09 18.10
C HIS A 321 33.53 -8.51 19.52
N LEU A 322 33.14 -7.53 20.33
CA LEU A 322 32.55 -7.75 21.65
C LEU A 322 31.05 -8.12 21.53
N LEU A 323 30.50 -8.76 22.56
CA LEU A 323 29.07 -9.11 22.62
C LEU A 323 28.24 -7.86 22.94
N PRO A 324 27.14 -7.57 22.20
CA PRO A 324 26.24 -6.46 22.50
C PRO A 324 25.47 -6.57 23.82
N GLY A 325 25.28 -5.42 24.49
CA GLY A 325 24.60 -5.34 25.78
C GLY A 325 25.28 -6.13 26.91
N HIS A 326 26.57 -6.44 26.79
CA HIS A 326 27.34 -7.28 27.72
C HIS A 326 28.33 -6.47 28.54
N VAL A 327 28.74 -6.99 29.71
CA VAL A 327 29.53 -6.26 30.70
C VAL A 327 30.95 -6.79 30.75
N TYR A 328 31.91 -5.95 30.39
CA TYR A 328 33.33 -6.26 30.40
C TYR A 328 34.05 -5.47 31.49
N THR A 329 35.00 -6.12 32.17
CA THR A 329 35.95 -5.45 33.06
C THR A 329 37.28 -5.35 32.32
N ILE A 330 37.70 -4.14 31.99
CA ILE A 330 38.95 -3.88 31.26
C ILE A 330 39.96 -3.30 32.24
N SER A 331 41.16 -3.87 32.28
CA SER A 331 42.23 -3.45 33.20
C SER A 331 43.48 -3.02 32.44
N VAL A 332 44.04 -1.88 32.82
CA VAL A 332 45.29 -1.31 32.29
C VAL A 332 46.34 -1.33 33.39
N ALA A 333 47.50 -1.94 33.13
CA ALA A 333 48.63 -2.03 34.06
C ALA A 333 49.91 -1.48 33.41
N VAL A 334 50.73 -0.74 34.17
CA VAL A 334 51.98 -0.14 33.64
C VAL A 334 53.15 -1.10 33.82
N LEU A 335 53.72 -1.59 32.72
CA LEU A 335 54.85 -2.53 32.72
C LEU A 335 56.21 -1.87 33.01
N SER A 336 56.31 -0.54 32.90
CA SER A 336 57.56 0.20 33.10
C SER A 336 57.85 0.59 34.56
N CYS A 337 57.04 0.12 35.51
CA CYS A 337 57.11 0.49 36.93
C CYS A 337 57.16 -0.79 37.79
N ALA A 338 57.89 -0.78 38.91
CA ALA A 338 58.16 -1.97 39.72
C ALA A 338 57.02 -2.41 40.67
N GLU A 339 55.89 -1.70 40.64
CA GLU A 339 54.71 -1.97 41.47
C GLU A 339 53.52 -2.35 40.56
N ASN A 340 52.73 -3.34 40.96
CA ASN A 340 51.59 -3.88 40.20
C ASN A 340 50.35 -2.93 40.22
N ASN A 341 50.56 -1.65 39.97
CA ASN A 341 49.50 -0.66 39.88
C ASN A 341 48.71 -0.87 38.58
N HIS A 342 47.46 -1.31 38.74
CA HIS A 342 46.54 -1.61 37.65
C HIS A 342 45.18 -0.98 37.95
N THR A 343 44.64 -0.27 36.97
CA THR A 343 43.33 0.37 37.06
C THR A 343 42.35 -0.39 36.20
N SER A 344 41.20 -0.74 36.76
CA SER A 344 40.12 -1.40 36.04
C SER A 344 38.89 -0.51 35.89
N VAL A 345 38.20 -0.67 34.77
CA VAL A 345 36.91 -0.04 34.48
C VAL A 345 35.91 -1.11 34.02
N THR A 346 34.70 -1.05 34.55
CA THR A 346 33.60 -1.93 34.12
C THR A 346 32.74 -1.18 33.12
N VAL A 347 32.61 -1.72 31.90
CA VAL A 347 31.92 -1.09 30.77
C VAL A 347 30.87 -2.04 30.22
N ARG A 348 29.66 -1.54 29.93
CA ARG A 348 28.60 -2.29 29.25
C ARG A 348 28.57 -1.85 27.79
N THR A 349 28.72 -2.77 26.84
CA THR A 349 28.54 -2.48 25.40
C THR A 349 27.12 -2.02 25.11
N ASP A 350 26.96 -1.25 24.03
CA ASP A 350 25.64 -0.80 23.60
C ASP A 350 24.78 -2.01 23.14
N PRO A 351 23.44 -2.01 23.31
CA PRO A 351 22.62 -3.09 22.82
C PRO A 351 22.45 -3.02 21.29
N ALA A 352 22.82 -4.09 20.57
CA ALA A 352 22.55 -4.25 19.14
C ALA A 352 21.17 -4.88 18.91
N SER A 353 20.50 -4.44 17.85
CA SER A 353 19.43 -5.24 17.26
C SER A 353 20.04 -6.41 16.50
N CYS A 354 19.77 -7.63 16.96
CA CYS A 354 20.08 -8.87 16.23
C CYS A 354 19.24 -9.06 14.95
N PHE A 355 18.23 -8.21 14.72
CA PHE A 355 17.36 -8.24 13.53
C PHE A 355 17.49 -6.98 12.67
N LYS A 356 17.32 -7.15 11.36
CA LYS A 356 17.09 -6.03 10.43
C LYS A 356 15.63 -5.58 10.55
N ARG A 357 15.42 -4.46 11.26
CA ARG A 357 14.10 -3.87 11.57
C ARG A 357 13.17 -3.77 10.34
N THR A 358 13.72 -3.53 9.15
CA THR A 358 12.98 -3.20 7.91
C THR A 358 12.09 -4.31 7.34
N GLU A 359 12.28 -5.59 7.70
CA GLU A 359 11.47 -6.69 7.13
C GLU A 359 10.21 -7.00 7.97
N PHE A 360 10.32 -6.85 9.30
CA PHE A 360 9.27 -7.22 10.26
C PHE A 360 8.63 -6.02 10.99
N CYS A 361 9.13 -4.80 10.78
CA CYS A 361 8.57 -3.58 11.34
C CYS A 361 8.23 -2.57 10.24
N LEU A 362 6.94 -2.40 9.98
CA LEU A 362 6.41 -1.26 9.22
C LEU A 362 6.65 0.03 10.01
N ALA A 363 6.87 1.15 9.32
CA ALA A 363 7.01 2.48 9.94
C ALA A 363 5.74 2.95 10.68
N GLU A 364 4.60 2.31 10.39
CA GLU A 364 3.28 2.57 10.98
C GLU A 364 3.07 1.85 12.32
N SER A 365 3.83 0.78 12.61
CA SER A 365 3.62 -0.10 13.76
C SER A 365 4.41 0.35 14.99
N THR A 366 3.75 0.92 15.99
CA THR A 366 4.42 1.47 17.19
C THR A 366 5.02 0.38 18.09
N GLY A 367 4.52 -0.86 18.03
CA GLY A 367 5.02 -2.01 18.81
C GLY A 367 6.48 -2.38 18.53
N CYS A 368 7.04 -1.92 17.41
CA CYS A 368 8.45 -2.11 17.08
C CYS A 368 9.41 -1.11 17.74
N SER A 369 8.93 -0.17 18.56
CA SER A 369 9.74 0.91 19.15
C SER A 369 10.86 0.39 20.06
N ASP A 370 10.56 -0.58 20.92
CA ASP A 370 11.41 -0.94 22.07
C ASP A 370 12.27 -2.19 21.84
N LEU A 371 12.37 -2.66 20.60
CA LEU A 371 13.16 -3.85 20.23
C LEU A 371 14.68 -3.72 20.47
N LYS A 372 15.19 -2.56 20.90
CA LYS A 372 16.61 -2.39 21.27
C LYS A 372 16.96 -3.18 22.55
N ASP A 373 16.02 -3.31 23.49
CA ASP A 373 16.24 -4.01 24.76
C ASP A 373 15.70 -5.46 24.78
N ILE A 374 14.93 -5.84 23.74
CA ILE A 374 14.22 -7.12 23.69
C ILE A 374 15.14 -8.26 23.21
N VAL A 375 15.89 -8.79 24.18
CA VAL A 375 16.24 -10.20 24.34
C VAL A 375 17.04 -10.87 23.19
N CYS A 376 18.22 -10.34 22.87
CA CYS A 376 19.31 -11.15 22.27
C CYS A 376 20.51 -11.39 23.21
N PHE A 377 20.38 -11.01 24.49
CA PHE A 377 21.39 -11.24 25.52
C PHE A 377 21.55 -12.74 25.86
N LYS A 378 20.46 -13.39 26.32
CA LYS A 378 20.45 -14.80 26.78
C LYS A 378 19.78 -15.81 25.84
N ASN A 379 18.98 -15.33 24.89
CA ASN A 379 18.16 -16.17 24.03
C ASN A 379 18.64 -16.10 22.57
N GLN A 380 18.48 -17.20 21.83
CA GLN A 380 18.28 -17.18 20.40
C GLN A 380 16.86 -16.66 20.13
N ALA A 381 16.71 -15.93 19.04
CA ALA A 381 15.43 -15.37 18.62
C ALA A 381 15.19 -15.73 17.16
N LEU A 382 13.93 -16.00 16.81
CA LEU A 382 13.51 -16.38 15.46
C LEU A 382 12.31 -15.51 15.06
N ALA A 383 12.38 -14.86 13.89
CA ALA A 383 11.33 -13.96 13.43
C ALA A 383 10.27 -14.75 12.67
N CYS A 384 9.08 -14.92 13.26
CA CYS A 384 7.98 -15.66 12.66
C CYS A 384 6.83 -14.71 12.29
N SER A 385 6.31 -14.85 11.06
CA SER A 385 5.10 -14.19 10.60
C SER A 385 3.97 -15.22 10.48
N VAL A 386 2.79 -14.88 11.00
CA VAL A 386 1.60 -15.74 10.96
C VAL A 386 0.42 -14.99 10.38
N ARG A 387 -0.13 -15.47 9.27
CA ARG A 387 -1.25 -14.82 8.57
C ARG A 387 -2.58 -15.51 8.85
N PHE A 388 -3.59 -14.73 9.25
CA PHE A 388 -4.95 -15.16 9.58
C PHE A 388 -5.96 -14.61 8.55
N LYS A 389 -6.52 -15.46 7.67
CA LYS A 389 -7.47 -15.00 6.62
C LYS A 389 -8.78 -14.40 7.13
N SER A 390 -9.41 -14.97 8.15
CA SER A 390 -10.74 -14.58 8.64
C SER A 390 -10.75 -13.43 9.64
N GLN A 391 -9.60 -12.96 10.13
CA GLN A 391 -9.54 -11.83 11.06
C GLN A 391 -9.69 -10.50 10.32
N THR A 392 -10.57 -9.63 10.82
CA THR A 392 -10.71 -8.26 10.35
C THR A 392 -9.59 -7.39 10.92
N PHE A 393 -8.70 -6.90 10.06
CA PHE A 393 -7.73 -5.88 10.47
C PHE A 393 -8.44 -4.56 10.83
N SER A 394 -7.95 -3.90 11.88
CA SER A 394 -8.35 -2.55 12.29
C SER A 394 -7.11 -1.69 12.45
N ASN A 395 -7.18 -0.41 12.07
CA ASN A 395 -6.03 0.51 12.19
C ASN A 395 -5.58 0.71 13.64
N THR A 396 -6.41 0.38 14.63
CA THR A 396 -6.01 0.32 16.04
C THR A 396 -4.87 -0.69 16.27
N LEU A 397 -4.81 -1.78 15.50
CA LEU A 397 -3.77 -2.81 15.58
C LEU A 397 -2.37 -2.36 15.11
N TYR A 398 -2.23 -1.16 14.54
CA TYR A 398 -0.91 -0.53 14.36
C TYR A 398 -0.37 0.07 15.67
N ASN A 399 -1.26 0.50 16.57
CA ASN A 399 -0.93 1.14 17.83
C ASN A 399 -0.86 0.11 18.96
N SER A 400 0.36 -0.17 19.42
CA SER A 400 0.67 -1.05 20.56
C SER A 400 -0.01 -0.65 21.86
N GLU A 401 -0.35 0.64 22.04
CA GLU A 401 -1.04 1.13 23.22
C GLU A 401 -2.57 0.92 23.17
N SER A 402 -3.13 0.52 22.03
CA SER A 402 -4.57 0.27 21.90
C SER A 402 -5.02 -1.01 22.62
N GLU A 403 -6.26 -1.01 23.11
CA GLU A 403 -6.86 -2.18 23.76
C GLU A 403 -7.06 -3.34 22.77
N ASP A 404 -7.35 -3.03 21.50
CA ASP A 404 -7.45 -4.02 20.43
C ASP A 404 -6.12 -4.74 20.19
N TYR A 405 -5.01 -4.00 20.13
CA TYR A 405 -3.66 -4.57 20.01
C TYR A 405 -3.34 -5.45 21.21
N LYS A 406 -3.54 -4.92 22.43
CA LYS A 406 -3.24 -5.63 23.68
C LYS A 406 -4.03 -6.93 23.79
N THR A 407 -5.33 -6.88 23.49
CA THR A 407 -6.22 -8.06 23.45
C THR A 407 -5.81 -9.08 22.40
N ALA A 408 -5.47 -8.64 21.18
CA ALA A 408 -5.05 -9.52 20.10
C ALA A 408 -3.68 -10.17 20.38
N ALA A 409 -2.72 -9.39 20.87
CA ALA A 409 -1.37 -9.83 21.19
C ALA A 409 -1.38 -10.85 22.34
N GLU A 410 -2.10 -10.59 23.43
CA GLU A 410 -2.24 -11.53 24.54
C GLU A 410 -2.97 -12.82 24.13
N ARG A 411 -4.01 -12.73 23.29
CA ARG A 411 -4.68 -13.91 22.74
C ARG A 411 -3.71 -14.81 21.97
N ILE A 412 -2.84 -14.21 21.14
CA ILE A 412 -1.87 -14.94 20.33
C ILE A 412 -0.74 -15.49 21.20
N LYS A 413 -0.14 -14.66 22.07
CA LYS A 413 0.90 -15.07 23.04
C LYS A 413 0.43 -16.26 23.89
N LYS A 414 -0.78 -16.19 24.46
CA LYS A 414 -1.35 -17.27 25.27
C LYS A 414 -1.51 -18.59 24.52
N VAL A 415 -1.90 -18.56 23.24
CA VAL A 415 -2.04 -19.78 22.43
C VAL A 415 -0.68 -20.32 22.00
N VAL A 416 0.18 -19.48 21.43
CA VAL A 416 1.48 -19.89 20.88
C VAL A 416 2.40 -20.38 21.99
N VAL A 417 2.56 -19.62 23.07
CA VAL A 417 3.46 -19.98 24.18
C VAL A 417 2.96 -21.23 24.90
N GLY A 418 1.66 -21.33 25.16
CA GLY A 418 1.07 -22.51 25.80
C GLY A 418 1.26 -23.80 25.01
N GLY A 419 1.09 -23.73 23.68
CA GLY A 419 1.36 -24.87 22.79
C GLY A 419 2.85 -25.20 22.69
N MET A 420 3.70 -24.21 22.38
CA MET A 420 5.11 -24.43 22.06
C MET A 420 5.91 -24.93 23.27
N ARG A 421 5.60 -24.48 24.49
CA ARG A 421 6.22 -25.03 25.71
C ARG A 421 5.96 -26.54 25.87
N THR A 422 4.76 -26.98 25.51
CA THR A 422 4.34 -28.40 25.58
C THR A 422 4.97 -29.22 24.45
N GLU A 423 4.94 -28.71 23.22
CA GLU A 423 5.45 -29.41 22.04
C GLU A 423 6.99 -29.52 22.02
N LEU A 424 7.70 -28.51 22.54
CA LEU A 424 9.16 -28.48 22.65
C LEU A 424 9.70 -28.96 24.01
N ASN A 425 8.82 -29.29 24.97
CA ASN A 425 9.18 -29.59 26.36
C ASN A 425 10.13 -28.53 26.99
N ASN A 426 9.84 -27.24 26.76
CA ASN A 426 10.73 -26.13 27.10
C ASN A 426 9.96 -24.93 27.68
N ASP A 427 9.85 -24.88 29.01
CA ASP A 427 9.13 -23.82 29.75
C ASP A 427 9.71 -22.41 29.58
N ARG A 428 10.91 -22.27 29.01
CA ARG A 428 11.56 -20.97 28.75
C ARG A 428 11.23 -20.38 27.38
N PHE A 429 10.49 -21.09 26.53
CA PHE A 429 9.96 -20.53 25.29
C PHE A 429 9.00 -19.36 25.60
N ASP A 430 9.13 -18.24 24.91
CA ASP A 430 8.17 -17.12 24.94
C ASP A 430 8.10 -16.43 23.57
N ILE A 431 7.08 -15.58 23.34
CA ILE A 431 7.03 -14.71 22.15
C ILE A 431 6.85 -13.24 22.49
N VAL A 432 7.33 -12.37 21.60
CA VAL A 432 7.05 -10.93 21.61
C VAL A 432 6.41 -10.54 20.28
N VAL A 433 5.18 -10.04 20.32
CA VAL A 433 4.46 -9.53 19.14
C VAL A 433 5.06 -8.17 18.75
N LEU A 434 5.42 -8.03 17.47
CA LEU A 434 6.04 -6.83 16.90
C LEU A 434 4.98 -5.89 16.32
N GLY A 435 3.99 -6.47 15.65
CA GLY A 435 2.94 -5.72 14.99
C GLY A 435 1.95 -6.60 14.24
N PHE A 436 0.91 -5.93 13.73
CA PHE A 436 -0.13 -6.51 12.88
C PHE A 436 -0.10 -5.79 11.53
N ARG A 437 -0.43 -6.48 10.42
CA ARG A 437 -0.54 -5.89 9.08
C ARG A 437 -1.95 -6.07 8.50
N ASN A 438 -2.31 -5.18 7.59
CA ASN A 438 -3.49 -5.27 6.74
C ASN A 438 -3.39 -6.41 5.69
N GLY A 439 -4.47 -6.68 4.96
CA GLY A 439 -4.48 -7.69 3.88
C GLY A 439 -4.56 -9.14 4.37
N SER A 440 -5.58 -9.45 5.19
CA SER A 440 -5.68 -10.65 6.05
C SER A 440 -4.62 -10.63 7.15
N VAL A 441 -5.05 -10.49 8.41
CA VAL A 441 -4.19 -10.07 9.54
C VAL A 441 -2.93 -10.93 9.62
N ALA A 442 -1.80 -10.36 9.22
CA ALA A 442 -0.48 -10.94 9.45
C ALA A 442 0.07 -10.41 10.76
N VAL A 443 0.57 -11.31 11.60
CA VAL A 443 1.11 -10.99 12.92
C VAL A 443 2.55 -11.44 12.96
N ASP A 444 3.45 -10.48 13.12
CA ASP A 444 4.88 -10.72 13.23
C ASP A 444 5.24 -10.82 14.71
N PHE A 445 5.97 -11.87 15.10
CA PHE A 445 6.49 -12.04 16.45
C PHE A 445 7.88 -12.67 16.48
N LEU A 446 8.68 -12.24 17.44
CA LEU A 446 9.93 -12.93 17.79
C LEU A 446 9.60 -14.10 18.71
N SER A 447 9.97 -15.31 18.30
CA SER A 447 10.00 -16.49 19.17
C SER A 447 11.35 -16.54 19.89
N LEU A 448 11.33 -16.70 21.21
CA LEU A 448 12.52 -16.58 22.07
C LEU A 448 12.83 -17.93 22.74
N LEU A 449 14.07 -18.40 22.58
CA LEU A 449 14.57 -19.71 23.04
C LEU A 449 15.93 -19.57 23.73
N PRO A 450 16.25 -20.28 24.83
CA PRO A 450 17.55 -20.20 25.49
C PRO A 450 18.73 -20.50 24.55
N LYS A 451 19.88 -19.82 24.71
CA LYS A 451 21.10 -20.08 23.91
C LYS A 451 21.79 -21.43 24.14
N GLU A 452 21.25 -22.29 25.00
CA GLU A 452 21.89 -23.52 25.48
C GLU A 452 21.86 -24.67 24.46
N GLU A 453 20.94 -24.67 23.51
CA GLU A 453 20.82 -25.67 22.43
C GLU A 453 20.59 -24.97 21.07
N PRO A 454 21.12 -25.48 19.94
CA PRO A 454 20.90 -24.89 18.62
C PRO A 454 19.44 -25.06 18.18
N VAL A 455 18.82 -23.97 17.69
CA VAL A 455 17.41 -23.99 17.27
C VAL A 455 17.26 -24.51 15.84
N ASP A 456 16.51 -25.61 15.69
CA ASP A 456 16.04 -26.12 14.39
C ASP A 456 14.83 -25.28 13.92
N VAL A 457 15.01 -24.51 12.84
CA VAL A 457 14.00 -23.60 12.29
C VAL A 457 12.81 -24.36 11.69
N ASP A 458 13.04 -25.51 11.05
CA ASP A 458 11.98 -26.30 10.43
C ASP A 458 11.14 -27.02 11.49
N LEU A 459 11.76 -27.47 12.59
CA LEU A 459 11.05 -27.97 13.76
C LEU A 459 10.16 -26.88 14.37
N ILE A 460 10.71 -25.69 14.65
CA ILE A 460 9.94 -24.57 15.21
C ILE A 460 8.78 -24.19 14.29
N GLN A 461 9.02 -24.04 12.98
CA GLN A 461 7.99 -23.68 12.00
C GLN A 461 6.89 -24.76 11.90
N THR A 462 7.26 -26.05 11.95
CA THR A 462 6.31 -27.18 11.90
C THR A 462 5.47 -27.27 13.17
N SER A 463 6.09 -27.21 14.34
CA SER A 463 5.40 -27.18 15.64
C SER A 463 4.46 -25.98 15.76
N LEU A 464 4.92 -24.79 15.36
CA LEU A 464 4.14 -23.56 15.38
C LEU A 464 2.92 -23.65 14.44
N SER A 465 3.12 -24.18 13.23
CA SER A 465 2.03 -24.44 12.27
C SER A 465 0.99 -25.40 12.84
N LYS A 466 1.42 -26.52 13.44
CA LYS A 466 0.57 -27.51 14.10
C LYS A 466 -0.26 -26.88 15.22
N ILE A 467 0.37 -26.09 16.10
CA ILE A 467 -0.29 -25.47 17.27
C ILE A 467 -1.33 -24.43 16.85
N ILE A 468 -0.98 -23.56 15.88
CA ILE A 468 -1.88 -22.49 15.45
C ILE A 468 -3.03 -23.08 14.62
N SER A 469 -2.79 -24.03 13.72
CA SER A 469 -3.86 -24.75 13.02
C SER A 469 -4.78 -25.50 13.98
N ASN A 470 -4.27 -26.19 15.00
CA ASN A 470 -5.08 -26.87 16.02
C ASN A 470 -5.90 -25.91 16.93
N LYS A 471 -5.73 -24.59 16.83
CA LYS A 471 -6.45 -23.59 17.64
C LYS A 471 -7.22 -22.53 16.84
N PHE A 472 -6.92 -22.38 15.55
CA PHE A 472 -7.57 -21.40 14.67
C PHE A 472 -8.00 -21.99 13.31
N GLY A 473 -7.59 -23.22 12.97
CA GLY A 473 -7.56 -23.78 11.62
C GLY A 473 -8.88 -24.25 11.01
N ASP A 474 -9.95 -24.45 11.80
CA ASP A 474 -11.28 -24.73 11.26
C ASP A 474 -12.02 -23.46 10.78
N GLN A 475 -11.48 -22.27 11.10
CA GLN A 475 -12.04 -20.97 10.72
C GLN A 475 -11.00 -20.06 10.06
N THR A 476 -9.78 -20.55 9.76
CA THR A 476 -8.69 -19.72 9.24
C THR A 476 -7.68 -20.54 8.45
N GLU A 477 -7.38 -20.16 7.22
CA GLU A 477 -6.13 -20.60 6.58
C GLU A 477 -4.97 -19.92 7.32
N VAL A 478 -4.07 -20.73 7.89
CA VAL A 478 -2.88 -20.30 8.64
C VAL A 478 -1.65 -20.55 7.77
N ARG A 479 -0.88 -19.50 7.49
CA ARG A 479 0.49 -19.63 6.96
C ARG A 479 1.49 -19.11 7.98
N VAL A 480 2.50 -19.92 8.25
CA VAL A 480 3.64 -19.59 9.12
C VAL A 480 4.89 -19.52 8.27
N GLN A 481 5.69 -18.48 8.45
CA GLN A 481 7.04 -18.36 7.90
C GLN A 481 7.97 -17.87 9.00
N CYS A 482 9.05 -18.61 9.28
CA CYS A 482 10.07 -18.21 10.26
C CYS A 482 11.44 -18.00 9.58
N LYS A 483 12.22 -17.04 10.08
CA LYS A 483 13.56 -16.66 9.61
C LYS A 483 14.50 -16.30 10.76
#